data_AF-A0A940TW54-F1
#
_entry.id   AF-A0A940TW54-F1
#
_cell.length_a   1.000
_cell.length_b   1.000
_cell.length_c   1.000
_cell.angle_alpha   90.00
_cell.angle_beta   90.00
_cell.angle_gamma   90.00
#
_symmetry.space_group_name_H-M   'P 1'
#
loop_
_entity.id
_entity.type
_entity.pdbx_description
1 polymer ?
#
loop_
_entity_poly.entity_id
_entity_poly.type
_entity_poly.pdbx_seq_one_letter_code
_entity_poly.pdbx_strand_id
1 'polypeptide(L)'
;MRRALAANILSLKNGWWLCGFLVVTFLAGCTTTASGPIPYTIPPDETMRGDLRVFGGNATLAEGSSLTGSVYMTNGSLRLAPGAQIQEDIVMLSGKLLLQPKAVVHGDIILFSGKISIAPDAVISGELTSSPIRFIREVIARLLQQILLFCCLPCLILAGVVGAILIWRRRKFSPSAQRVPTIQIVTESVPPIEKKP
;
A
#
# COMPACT_ATOMS: atom_id res chain seq x y z
N MET A 1 20.40 -46.36 25.44
CA MET A 1 18.95 -46.01 25.46
C MET A 1 18.77 -44.72 26.28
N ARG A 2 18.04 -43.73 25.76
CA ARG A 2 17.56 -42.48 26.42
C ARG A 2 18.53 -41.27 26.55
N ARG A 3 18.95 -40.62 25.45
CA ARG A 3 19.26 -39.16 25.41
C ARG A 3 19.12 -38.60 23.98
N ALA A 4 17.90 -38.61 23.42
CA ALA A 4 17.65 -38.06 22.07
C ALA A 4 16.26 -37.39 21.92
N LEU A 5 15.72 -36.83 22.99
CA LEU A 5 14.38 -36.20 22.98
C LEU A 5 14.39 -34.93 23.82
N ALA A 6 14.90 -33.81 23.30
CA ALA A 6 14.68 -32.51 23.96
C ALA A 6 14.95 -31.24 23.12
N ALA A 7 15.24 -31.29 21.81
CA ALA A 7 15.70 -30.08 21.11
C ALA A 7 15.06 -29.85 19.74
N ASN A 8 13.73 -30.03 19.61
CA ASN A 8 13.05 -29.73 18.36
C ASN A 8 11.62 -29.16 18.49
N ILE A 9 11.34 -28.36 19.53
CA ILE A 9 9.99 -27.77 19.75
C ILE A 9 10.05 -26.24 19.99
N LEU A 10 11.20 -25.59 19.85
CA LEU A 10 11.33 -24.16 20.17
C LEU A 10 11.82 -23.29 18.99
N SER A 11 11.18 -23.38 17.83
CA SER A 11 11.33 -22.32 16.80
C SER A 11 10.16 -22.27 15.79
N LEU A 12 8.92 -22.38 16.27
CA LEU A 12 7.70 -22.16 15.46
C LEU A 12 6.73 -21.15 16.08
N LYS A 13 7.07 -20.54 17.23
CA LYS A 13 6.17 -19.63 17.95
C LYS A 13 6.23 -18.16 17.51
N ASN A 14 7.14 -17.76 16.62
CA ASN A 14 7.38 -16.34 16.34
C ASN A 14 6.91 -15.88 14.93
N GLY A 15 6.20 -16.73 14.18
CA GLY A 15 5.62 -16.35 12.88
C GLY A 15 4.30 -15.58 12.99
N TRP A 16 3.61 -15.65 14.14
CA TRP A 16 2.34 -14.96 14.35
C TRP A 16 2.44 -13.44 14.46
N TRP A 17 3.63 -12.90 14.74
CA TRP A 17 3.84 -11.45 14.77
C TRP A 17 3.90 -10.83 13.37
N LEU A 18 4.38 -11.57 12.36
CA LEU A 18 4.47 -11.10 10.97
C LEU A 18 3.11 -11.11 10.26
N CYS A 19 2.26 -12.10 10.54
CA CYS A 19 0.88 -12.12 10.03
C CYS A 19 0.00 -11.06 10.72
N GLY A 20 0.21 -10.79 12.01
CA GLY A 20 -0.50 -9.73 12.72
C GLY A 20 -0.14 -8.32 12.22
N PHE A 21 1.13 -8.08 11.89
CA PHE A 21 1.59 -6.76 11.45
C PHE A 21 1.03 -6.36 10.07
N LEU A 22 0.85 -7.34 9.17
CA LEU A 22 0.32 -7.12 7.82
C LEU A 22 -1.19 -6.79 7.82
N VAL A 23 -1.94 -7.30 8.82
CA VAL A 23 -3.36 -6.94 9.05
C VAL A 23 -3.48 -5.55 9.69
N VAL A 24 -2.54 -5.15 10.55
CA VAL A 24 -2.56 -3.83 11.22
C VAL A 24 -2.21 -2.68 10.26
N THR A 25 -1.32 -2.89 9.28
CA THR A 25 -1.04 -1.87 8.25
C THR A 25 -2.21 -1.61 7.30
N PHE A 26 -3.18 -2.51 7.24
CA PHE A 26 -4.43 -2.29 6.49
C PHE A 26 -5.44 -1.43 7.26
N LEU A 27 -5.32 -1.36 8.59
CA LEU A 27 -6.21 -0.63 9.49
C LEU A 27 -5.77 0.84 9.75
N ALA A 28 -4.56 1.23 9.31
CA ALA A 28 -4.10 2.62 9.41
C ALA A 28 -4.65 3.53 8.30
N GLY A 29 -5.40 2.98 7.33
CA GLY A 29 -6.21 3.74 6.39
C GLY A 29 -7.54 4.17 7.02
N CYS A 30 -7.53 4.75 8.22
CA CYS A 30 -8.72 5.39 8.77
C CYS A 30 -8.90 6.74 8.08
N THR A 31 -9.19 6.72 6.77
CA THR A 31 -9.89 7.85 6.17
C THR A 31 -11.29 7.79 6.78
N THR A 32 -11.64 8.75 7.64
CA THR A 32 -13.02 8.98 8.08
C THR A 32 -13.87 9.11 6.83
N THR A 33 -14.48 7.99 6.44
CA THR A 33 -15.30 7.88 5.24
C THR A 33 -16.71 8.04 5.75
N ALA A 34 -17.30 9.22 5.55
CA ALA A 34 -18.69 9.43 5.90
C ALA A 34 -19.56 8.68 4.88
N SER A 35 -19.97 7.45 5.19
CA SER A 35 -21.04 6.76 4.47
C SER A 35 -22.37 7.08 5.16
N GLY A 36 -23.03 8.15 4.73
CA GLY A 36 -24.34 8.52 5.25
C GLY A 36 -25.50 7.83 4.52
N PRO A 37 -26.73 7.89 5.07
CA PRO A 37 -27.93 7.45 4.38
C PRO A 37 -28.14 8.22 3.07
N ILE A 38 -28.72 7.56 2.08
CA ILE A 38 -29.01 8.15 0.76
C ILE A 38 -30.45 8.68 0.82
N PRO A 39 -30.71 9.99 0.59
CA PRO A 39 -29.79 11.05 0.17
C PRO A 39 -28.94 11.65 1.31
N TYR A 40 -27.70 12.00 0.99
CA TYR A 40 -26.78 12.60 1.95
C TYR A 40 -26.85 14.12 1.90
N THR A 41 -27.02 14.78 3.05
CA THR A 41 -27.01 16.25 3.13
C THR A 41 -26.13 16.71 4.28
N ILE A 42 -25.16 17.57 3.98
CA ILE A 42 -24.40 18.29 5.02
C ILE A 42 -25.25 19.48 5.45
N PRO A 43 -25.59 19.60 6.74
CA PRO A 43 -26.36 20.72 7.29
C PRO A 43 -25.71 22.09 7.00
N PRO A 44 -26.50 23.17 7.03
CA PRO A 44 -25.98 24.51 6.79
C PRO A 44 -24.95 24.90 7.85
N ASP A 45 -23.94 25.65 7.43
CA ASP A 45 -22.83 26.13 8.27
C ASP A 45 -22.04 25.03 9.00
N GLU A 46 -22.21 23.77 8.61
CA GLU A 46 -21.46 22.65 9.17
C GLU A 46 -20.23 22.33 8.32
N THR A 47 -19.13 21.99 9.00
CA THR A 47 -17.91 21.52 8.34
C THR A 47 -17.78 20.02 8.49
N MET A 48 -17.91 19.27 7.40
CA MET A 48 -17.57 17.86 7.39
C MET A 48 -16.07 17.67 7.16
N ARG A 49 -15.45 16.88 8.03
CA ARG A 49 -14.04 16.50 7.90
C ARG A 49 -13.88 15.17 7.19
N GLY A 50 -12.99 15.13 6.21
CA GLY A 50 -12.65 13.93 5.46
C GLY A 50 -13.38 13.80 4.12
N ASP A 51 -13.22 12.65 3.48
CA ASP A 51 -13.73 12.40 2.13
C ASP A 51 -15.20 12.01 2.14
N LEU A 52 -15.97 12.60 1.23
CA LEU A 52 -17.34 12.19 0.96
C LEU A 52 -17.37 11.16 -0.17
N ARG A 53 -17.78 9.92 0.13
CA ARG A 53 -17.91 8.85 -0.89
C ARG A 53 -19.37 8.47 -1.07
N VAL A 54 -19.90 8.69 -2.26
CA VAL A 54 -21.30 8.44 -2.61
C VAL A 54 -21.36 7.46 -3.77
N PHE A 55 -21.73 6.21 -3.47
CA PHE A 55 -21.81 5.17 -4.49
C PHE A 55 -23.08 5.26 -5.36
N GLY A 56 -24.09 5.99 -4.90
CA GLY A 56 -25.37 6.12 -5.57
C GLY A 56 -26.29 7.13 -4.86
N GLY A 57 -26.97 7.98 -5.63
CA GLY A 57 -28.04 8.84 -5.13
C GLY A 57 -27.70 10.33 -5.12
N ASN A 58 -28.36 11.12 -4.27
CA ASN A 58 -28.19 12.57 -4.26
C ASN A 58 -27.37 13.00 -3.04
N ALA A 59 -26.41 13.88 -3.28
CA ALA A 59 -25.60 14.53 -2.27
C ALA A 59 -25.82 16.05 -2.34
N THR A 60 -26.15 16.66 -1.21
CA THR A 60 -26.36 18.11 -1.11
C THR A 60 -25.47 18.70 -0.03
N LEU A 61 -24.69 19.72 -0.38
CA LEU A 61 -24.03 20.59 0.57
C LEU A 61 -24.93 21.79 0.78
N ALA A 62 -25.44 21.99 2.00
CA ALA A 62 -26.30 23.12 2.32
C ALA A 62 -25.53 24.44 2.35
N GLU A 63 -26.27 25.53 2.53
CA GLU A 63 -25.71 26.88 2.49
C GLU A 63 -24.60 27.05 3.55
N GLY A 64 -23.48 27.67 3.15
CA GLY A 64 -22.33 27.89 4.05
C GLY A 64 -21.59 26.63 4.53
N SER A 65 -22.03 25.43 4.12
CA SER A 65 -21.37 24.19 4.53
C SER A 65 -19.97 24.05 3.91
N SER A 66 -19.05 23.42 4.64
CA SER A 66 -17.67 23.21 4.18
C SER A 66 -17.30 21.74 4.22
N LEU A 67 -16.63 21.26 3.18
CA LEU A 67 -16.05 19.92 3.13
C LEU A 67 -14.54 20.05 3.02
N THR A 68 -13.83 19.48 3.99
CA THR A 68 -12.36 19.56 4.02
C THR A 68 -11.68 18.51 3.13
N GLY A 69 -12.41 17.48 2.69
CA GLY A 69 -11.86 16.39 1.87
C GLY A 69 -12.44 16.35 0.47
N SER A 70 -12.10 15.29 -0.27
CA SER A 70 -12.53 15.11 -1.66
C SER A 70 -13.95 14.51 -1.73
N VAL A 71 -14.69 14.85 -2.79
CA VAL A 71 -15.97 14.19 -3.10
C VAL A 71 -15.75 13.15 -4.19
N TYR A 72 -16.06 11.89 -3.89
CA TYR A 72 -16.06 10.80 -4.85
C TYR A 72 -17.50 10.33 -5.05
N MET A 73 -18.06 10.58 -6.22
CA MET A 73 -19.40 10.12 -6.56
C MET A 73 -19.39 9.24 -7.81
N THR A 74 -19.84 7.99 -7.68
CA THR A 74 -19.89 7.07 -8.83
C THR A 74 -21.12 7.27 -9.69
N ASN A 75 -22.29 7.52 -9.08
CA ASN A 75 -23.54 7.72 -9.79
C ASN A 75 -24.49 8.61 -8.98
N GLY A 76 -25.05 9.67 -9.59
CA GLY A 76 -26.05 10.47 -8.89
C GLY A 76 -26.12 11.95 -9.25
N SER A 77 -26.51 12.78 -8.27
CA SER A 77 -26.43 14.23 -8.39
C SER A 77 -25.80 14.87 -7.18
N LEU A 78 -24.86 15.79 -7.42
CA LEU A 78 -24.19 16.58 -6.41
C LEU A 78 -24.63 18.03 -6.57
N ARG A 79 -25.17 18.60 -5.49
CA ARG A 79 -25.60 19.99 -5.44
C ARG A 79 -24.83 20.72 -4.35
N LEU A 80 -24.13 21.78 -4.73
CA LEU A 80 -23.54 22.74 -3.81
C LEU A 80 -24.48 23.94 -3.72
N ALA A 81 -25.05 24.17 -2.54
CA ALA A 81 -25.86 25.36 -2.26
C ALA A 81 -25.00 26.63 -2.21
N PRO A 82 -25.60 27.83 -2.10
CA PRO A 82 -24.83 29.06 -2.09
C PRO A 82 -23.83 29.11 -0.93
N GLY A 83 -22.63 29.62 -1.18
CA GLY A 83 -21.58 29.71 -0.15
C GLY A 83 -21.01 28.36 0.32
N ALA A 84 -21.46 27.22 -0.22
CA ALA A 84 -20.88 25.93 0.09
C ALA A 84 -19.44 25.83 -0.46
N GLN A 85 -18.56 25.19 0.30
CA GLN A 85 -17.12 25.13 0.00
C GLN A 85 -16.61 23.69 0.00
N ILE A 86 -15.79 23.34 -0.98
CA ILE A 86 -15.04 22.09 -1.04
C ILE A 86 -13.56 22.44 -1.14
N GLN A 87 -12.75 21.94 -0.20
CA GLN A 87 -11.32 22.27 -0.11
C GLN A 87 -10.46 21.46 -1.07
N GLU A 88 -10.93 20.28 -1.48
CA GLU A 88 -10.19 19.34 -2.33
C GLU A 88 -10.95 19.07 -3.65
N ASP A 89 -10.62 17.95 -4.30
CA ASP A 89 -11.16 17.57 -5.60
C ASP A 89 -12.60 17.03 -5.57
N ILE A 90 -13.31 17.23 -6.68
CA ILE A 90 -14.60 16.59 -6.98
C ILE A 90 -14.41 15.61 -8.13
N VAL A 91 -14.63 14.32 -7.85
CA VAL A 91 -14.56 13.24 -8.83
C VAL A 91 -15.94 12.64 -9.01
N MET A 92 -16.49 12.76 -10.23
CA MET A 92 -17.79 12.23 -10.58
C MET A 92 -17.68 11.31 -11.80
N LEU A 93 -18.04 10.04 -11.62
CA LEU A 93 -18.04 9.07 -12.72
C LEU A 93 -19.29 9.23 -13.60
N SER A 94 -20.47 9.30 -12.99
CA SER A 94 -21.74 9.50 -13.68
C SER A 94 -22.67 10.43 -12.91
N GLY A 95 -23.28 11.41 -13.57
CA GLY A 95 -24.31 12.20 -12.90
C GLY A 95 -24.53 13.64 -13.34
N LYS A 96 -25.05 14.43 -12.40
CA LYS A 96 -25.23 15.88 -12.54
C LYS A 96 -24.50 16.61 -11.42
N LEU A 97 -23.70 17.60 -11.78
CA LEU A 97 -23.05 18.52 -10.85
C LEU A 97 -23.70 19.90 -10.97
N LEU A 98 -24.26 20.41 -9.88
CA LEU A 98 -24.84 21.74 -9.81
C LEU A 98 -24.08 22.58 -8.78
N LEU A 99 -23.39 23.62 -9.24
CA LEU A 99 -22.82 24.65 -8.40
C LEU A 99 -23.74 25.88 -8.39
N GLN A 100 -24.30 26.20 -7.23
CA GLN A 100 -25.09 27.42 -7.05
C GLN A 100 -24.18 28.66 -6.88
N PRO A 101 -24.73 29.90 -6.95
CA PRO A 101 -23.94 31.12 -6.82
C PRO A 101 -23.12 31.15 -5.53
N LYS A 102 -21.89 31.67 -5.57
CA LYS A 102 -20.95 31.70 -4.44
C LYS A 102 -20.46 30.34 -3.94
N ALA A 103 -20.78 29.24 -4.60
CA ALA A 103 -20.14 27.96 -4.30
C ALA A 103 -18.65 28.02 -4.67
N VAL A 104 -17.79 27.50 -3.81
CA VAL A 104 -16.33 27.52 -4.01
C VAL A 104 -15.79 26.10 -4.03
N VAL A 105 -15.03 25.77 -5.06
CA VAL A 105 -14.28 24.52 -5.15
C VAL A 105 -12.81 24.87 -5.31
N HIS A 106 -11.99 24.46 -4.34
CA HIS A 106 -10.56 24.75 -4.35
C HIS A 106 -9.75 23.74 -5.17
N GLY A 107 -10.21 22.49 -5.27
CA GLY A 107 -9.56 21.46 -6.08
C GLY A 107 -10.06 21.36 -7.52
N ASP A 108 -9.68 20.26 -8.16
CA ASP A 108 -10.03 19.93 -9.52
C ASP A 108 -11.44 19.32 -9.61
N ILE A 109 -12.13 19.55 -10.72
CA ILE A 109 -13.42 18.93 -11.00
C ILE A 109 -13.25 17.95 -12.17
N ILE A 110 -13.37 16.67 -11.85
CA ILE A 110 -13.20 15.57 -12.78
C ILE A 110 -14.57 14.95 -13.06
N LEU A 111 -15.09 15.16 -14.26
CA LEU A 111 -16.39 14.62 -14.69
C LEU A 111 -16.20 13.63 -15.84
N PHE A 112 -16.41 12.33 -15.60
CA PHE A 112 -16.27 11.32 -16.65
C PHE A 112 -17.46 11.35 -17.62
N SER A 113 -18.67 11.27 -17.06
CA SER A 113 -19.90 11.26 -17.84
C SER A 113 -20.97 12.01 -17.06
N GLY A 114 -21.55 13.06 -17.63
CA GLY A 114 -22.56 13.81 -16.90
C GLY A 114 -22.80 15.21 -17.42
N LYS A 115 -23.65 15.93 -16.71
CA LYS A 115 -23.91 17.35 -16.96
C LYS A 115 -23.38 18.18 -15.81
N ILE A 116 -22.67 19.24 -16.12
CA ILE A 116 -22.27 20.25 -15.15
C ILE A 116 -23.03 21.55 -15.42
N SER A 117 -23.55 22.15 -14.35
CA SER A 117 -24.16 23.48 -14.36
C SER A 117 -23.48 24.32 -13.30
N ILE A 118 -22.77 25.35 -13.76
CA ILE A 118 -21.99 26.26 -12.92
C ILE A 118 -22.71 27.60 -12.97
N ALA A 119 -23.13 28.11 -11.81
CA ALA A 119 -23.65 29.47 -11.71
C ALA A 119 -22.53 30.50 -11.99
N PRO A 120 -22.87 31.69 -12.54
CA PRO A 120 -21.88 32.70 -12.93
C PRO A 120 -21.00 33.20 -11.77
N ASP A 121 -21.49 33.15 -10.52
CA ASP A 121 -20.76 33.58 -9.33
C ASP A 121 -20.08 32.42 -8.57
N ALA A 122 -20.02 31.22 -9.15
CA ALA A 122 -19.31 30.10 -8.55
C ALA A 122 -17.82 30.16 -8.91
N VAL A 123 -16.95 29.85 -7.94
CA VAL A 123 -15.50 29.91 -8.10
C VAL A 123 -14.93 28.50 -8.08
N ILE A 124 -14.14 28.18 -9.11
CA ILE A 124 -13.38 26.93 -9.20
C ILE A 124 -11.91 27.33 -9.30
N SER A 125 -11.11 26.93 -8.31
CA SER A 125 -9.68 27.28 -8.27
C SER A 125 -8.83 26.27 -9.05
N GLY A 126 -9.29 25.02 -9.16
CA GLY A 126 -8.63 23.97 -9.94
C GLY A 126 -9.07 23.91 -11.40
N GLU A 127 -8.70 22.81 -12.05
CA GLU A 127 -9.00 22.51 -13.45
C GLU A 127 -10.34 21.76 -13.58
N LEU A 128 -11.16 22.15 -14.57
CA LEU A 128 -12.31 21.36 -14.97
C LEU A 128 -11.91 20.38 -16.08
N THR A 129 -11.75 19.11 -15.73
CA THR A 129 -11.31 18.06 -16.68
C THR A 129 -12.43 17.05 -16.91
N SER A 130 -12.85 16.90 -18.17
CA SER A 130 -13.74 15.80 -18.59
C SER A 130 -13.01 14.56 -19.11
N SER A 131 -11.67 14.58 -19.09
CA SER A 131 -10.84 13.51 -19.62
C SER A 131 -10.60 12.40 -18.57
N PRO A 132 -11.12 11.19 -18.79
CA PRO A 132 -10.97 10.07 -17.85
C PRO A 132 -9.53 9.60 -17.70
N ILE A 133 -8.67 9.87 -18.70
CA ILE A 133 -7.34 9.29 -18.84
C ILE A 133 -6.35 9.86 -17.79
N ARG A 134 -6.45 11.15 -17.46
CA ARG A 134 -5.54 11.81 -16.49
C ARG A 134 -5.75 11.25 -15.08
N PHE A 135 -7.01 11.11 -14.66
CA PHE A 135 -7.37 10.54 -13.36
C PHE A 135 -6.96 9.07 -13.24
N ILE A 136 -7.26 8.25 -14.24
CA ILE A 136 -6.88 6.83 -14.25
C ILE A 136 -5.36 6.70 -14.10
N ARG A 137 -4.58 7.56 -14.76
CA ARG A 137 -3.12 7.55 -14.63
C ARG A 137 -2.65 7.85 -13.20
N GLU A 138 -3.23 8.84 -12.54
CA GLU A 138 -2.86 9.19 -11.17
C GLU A 138 -3.30 8.14 -10.15
N VAL A 139 -4.52 7.61 -10.28
CA VAL A 139 -5.01 6.53 -9.42
C VAL A 139 -4.18 5.26 -9.60
N ILE A 140 -3.90 4.86 -10.84
CA ILE A 140 -3.04 3.70 -11.12
C ILE A 140 -1.62 3.94 -10.61
N ALA A 141 -1.06 5.13 -10.78
CA ALA A 141 0.28 5.45 -10.28
C ALA A 141 0.35 5.34 -8.75
N ARG A 142 -0.64 5.88 -8.03
CA ARG A 142 -0.72 5.77 -6.56
C ARG A 142 -0.87 4.31 -6.11
N LEU A 143 -1.74 3.53 -6.77
CA LEU A 143 -1.91 2.11 -6.47
C LEU A 143 -0.65 1.30 -6.76
N LEU A 144 0.02 1.55 -7.89
CA LEU A 144 1.25 0.85 -8.27
C LEU A 144 2.42 1.19 -7.34
N GLN A 145 2.51 2.44 -6.89
CA GLN A 145 3.49 2.87 -5.89
C GLN A 145 3.24 2.22 -4.52
N GLN A 146 1.97 2.11 -4.08
CA GLN A 146 1.63 1.38 -2.86
C GLN A 146 1.93 -0.12 -2.98
N ILE A 147 1.62 -0.75 -4.11
CA ILE A 147 1.93 -2.17 -4.34
C ILE A 147 3.45 -2.39 -4.31
N LEU A 148 4.25 -1.53 -4.95
CA LEU A 148 5.71 -1.64 -4.93
C LEU A 148 6.28 -1.53 -3.49
N LEU A 149 5.79 -0.56 -2.72
CA LEU A 149 6.26 -0.32 -1.35
C LEU A 149 5.82 -1.41 -0.36
N PHE A 150 4.59 -1.90 -0.46
CA PHE A 150 4.05 -2.89 0.48
C PHE A 150 4.28 -4.34 0.06
N CYS A 151 4.53 -4.63 -1.21
CA CYS A 151 4.75 -5.99 -1.69
C CYS A 151 6.23 -6.25 -2.03
N CYS A 152 6.87 -5.37 -2.82
CA CYS A 152 8.20 -5.66 -3.37
C CYS A 152 9.33 -5.44 -2.37
N LEU A 153 9.29 -4.32 -1.62
CA LEU A 153 10.31 -4.03 -0.59
C LEU A 153 10.41 -5.08 0.52
N PRO A 154 9.30 -5.53 1.16
CA PRO A 154 9.41 -6.57 2.18
C PRO A 154 9.87 -7.90 1.59
N CYS A 155 9.45 -8.27 0.37
CA CYS A 155 9.95 -9.48 -0.29
C CYS A 155 11.47 -9.43 -0.55
N LEU A 156 11.99 -8.28 -1.01
CA LEU A 156 13.43 -8.09 -1.24
C LEU A 156 14.23 -8.12 0.06
N ILE A 157 13.73 -7.49 1.11
CA ILE A 157 14.36 -7.52 2.43
C ILE A 157 14.39 -8.96 2.96
N LEU A 158 13.29 -9.71 2.83
CA LEU A 158 13.22 -11.09 3.28
C LEU A 158 14.18 -12.00 2.49
N ALA A 159 14.23 -11.85 1.17
CA ALA A 159 15.17 -12.57 0.32
C ALA A 159 16.63 -12.25 0.67
N GLY A 160 16.93 -10.97 0.93
CA GLY A 160 18.25 -10.53 1.39
C GLY A 160 18.65 -11.12 2.73
N VAL A 161 17.73 -11.14 3.71
CA VAL A 161 17.94 -11.75 5.03
C VAL A 161 18.15 -13.26 4.91
N VAL A 162 17.34 -13.96 4.12
CA VAL A 162 17.50 -15.41 3.87
C VAL A 162 18.84 -15.69 3.20
N GLY A 163 19.21 -14.89 2.18
CA GLY A 163 20.51 -14.99 1.52
C GLY A 163 21.67 -14.80 2.50
N ALA A 164 21.60 -13.78 3.35
CA ALA A 164 22.61 -13.52 4.39
C ALA A 164 22.71 -14.67 5.40
N ILE A 165 21.58 -15.26 5.82
CA ILE A 165 21.54 -16.43 6.72
C ILE A 165 22.19 -17.65 6.04
N LEU A 166 21.87 -17.91 4.76
CA LEU A 166 22.45 -19.03 4.01
C LEU A 166 23.96 -18.87 3.83
N ILE A 167 24.44 -17.66 3.52
CA ILE A 167 25.86 -17.35 3.39
C ILE A 167 26.57 -17.51 4.74
N TRP A 168 25.98 -16.99 5.82
CA TRP A 168 26.54 -17.13 7.17
C TRP A 168 26.63 -18.60 7.61
N ARG A 169 25.61 -19.40 7.30
CA ARG A 169 25.60 -20.85 7.57
C ARG A 169 26.66 -21.60 6.77
N ARG A 170 26.90 -21.23 5.50
CA ARG A 170 28.01 -21.80 4.70
C ARG A 170 29.37 -21.41 5.27
N ARG A 171 29.56 -20.18 5.74
CA ARG A 171 30.84 -19.73 6.34
C ARG A 171 31.16 -20.44 7.65
N LYS A 172 30.17 -20.71 8.52
CA LYS A 172 30.36 -21.52 9.74
C LYS A 172 30.72 -22.99 9.46
N PHE A 173 30.39 -23.49 8.27
CA PHE A 173 30.63 -24.88 7.88
C PHE A 173 31.87 -25.04 6.99
N SER A 174 32.76 -24.05 6.89
CA SER A 174 34.08 -24.24 6.31
C SER A 174 34.93 -24.99 7.34
N PRO A 175 35.20 -26.30 7.17
CA PRO A 175 35.97 -27.06 8.13
C PRO A 175 37.41 -26.63 7.97
N SER A 176 37.94 -26.00 9.01
CA SER A 176 39.37 -25.88 9.23
C SER A 176 40.04 -27.25 9.05
N ALA A 177 40.93 -27.33 8.06
CA ALA A 177 42.13 -28.15 8.08
C ALA A 177 41.95 -29.62 8.51
N GLN A 178 41.49 -30.47 7.60
CA GLN A 178 41.88 -31.88 7.65
C GLN A 178 43.34 -31.99 7.19
N ARG A 179 44.25 -31.63 8.11
CA ARG A 179 45.68 -31.92 8.01
C ARG A 179 45.79 -33.45 8.13
N VAL A 180 45.82 -34.14 7.00
CA VAL A 180 46.10 -35.58 6.95
C VAL A 180 47.49 -35.77 7.56
N PRO A 181 47.67 -36.53 8.65
CA PRO A 181 49.00 -36.91 9.07
C PRO A 181 49.57 -37.83 7.99
N THR A 182 50.58 -37.34 7.25
CA THR A 182 51.42 -38.17 6.39
C THR A 182 52.03 -39.27 7.27
N ILE A 183 51.54 -40.50 7.12
CA ILE A 183 52.20 -41.68 7.67
C ILE A 183 53.55 -41.77 6.94
N GLN A 184 54.63 -41.40 7.62
CA GLN A 184 55.97 -41.71 7.14
C GLN A 184 56.19 -43.20 7.33
N ILE A 185 56.15 -43.95 6.23
CA ILE A 185 56.62 -45.33 6.21
C ILE A 185 58.14 -45.27 6.27
N VAL A 186 58.68 -45.58 7.45
CA VAL A 186 60.12 -45.76 7.66
C VAL A 186 60.57 -46.97 6.83
N THR A 187 61.61 -46.75 6.05
CA THR A 187 62.34 -47.66 5.18
C THR A 187 62.87 -48.91 5.90
N GLU A 188 62.74 -50.08 5.26
CA GLU A 188 63.71 -51.16 5.44
C GLU A 188 64.15 -51.68 4.06
N SER A 189 65.38 -51.34 3.72
CA SER A 189 66.09 -51.71 2.50
C SER A 189 66.46 -53.20 2.53
N VAL A 190 65.88 -53.99 1.63
CA VAL A 190 66.29 -55.38 1.39
C VAL A 190 67.63 -55.40 0.65
N PRO A 191 68.71 -55.99 1.20
CA PRO A 191 69.98 -56.10 0.49
C PRO A 191 69.93 -57.18 -0.62
N PRO A 192 70.69 -57.01 -1.71
CA PRO A 192 70.65 -57.92 -2.86
C PRO A 192 71.33 -59.25 -2.53
N ILE A 193 70.67 -60.36 -2.94
CA ILE A 193 71.22 -61.70 -2.82
C ILE A 193 72.33 -61.87 -3.87
N GLU A 194 73.56 -61.89 -3.39
CA GLU A 194 74.77 -62.15 -4.17
C GLU A 194 74.79 -63.63 -4.64
N LYS A 195 74.85 -63.83 -5.96
CA LYS A 195 75.10 -65.13 -6.58
C LYS A 195 76.58 -65.50 -6.49
N LYS A 196 76.89 -66.75 -6.14
CA LYS A 196 78.20 -67.36 -6.39
C LYS A 196 78.14 -68.90 -6.30
N PRO A 197 79.10 -69.59 -6.91
CA PRO A 197 79.21 -69.93 -8.33
C PRO A 197 78.61 -71.31 -8.67
#